data_AF-A0A842QTI0-F1
#
_entry.id   AF-A0A842QTI0-F1
#
_cell.length_a   1.000
_cell.length_b   1.000
_cell.length_c   1.000
_cell.angle_alpha   90.00
_cell.angle_beta   90.00
_cell.angle_gamma   90.00
#
_symmetry.space_group_name_H-M   'P 1'
#
loop_
_entity.id
_entity.type
_entity.pdbx_description
1 polymer ?
#
loop_
_entity_poly.entity_id
_entity_poly.type
_entity_poly.pdbx_seq_one_letter_code
_entity_poly.pdbx_strand_id
1 'polypeptide(L)' 'METYKVEGSNKEHKVFLYTLSTCGWCKKTKELLKEKDIAYEFIDLD' A
#
# COMPACT_ATOMS: atom_id res chain seq x y z
N MET A 1 -15.03 -3.61 -5.73
CA MET A 1 -13.84 -2.82 -5.37
C MET A 1 -13.37 -3.32 -4.03
N GLU A 2 -12.37 -4.21 -4.03
CA GLU A 2 -11.83 -4.84 -2.83
C GLU A 2 -10.69 -3.99 -2.27
N THR A 3 -10.70 -3.76 -0.96
CA THR A 3 -9.65 -3.03 -0.25
C THR A 3 -8.72 -4.01 0.44
N TYR A 4 -7.42 -3.87 0.20
CA TYR A 4 -6.38 -4.68 0.81
C TYR A 4 -5.71 -3.92 1.95
N LYS A 5 -5.45 -4.60 3.05
CA LYS A 5 -4.76 -4.04 4.21
C LYS A 5 -3.47 -4.80 4.49
N VAL A 6 -2.39 -4.05 4.68
CA VAL A 6 -1.07 -4.56 5.05
C VAL A 6 -0.74 -4.04 6.44
N GLU A 7 -0.49 -4.96 7.37
CA GLU A 7 -0.05 -4.64 8.73
C GLU A 7 1.44 -4.26 8.74
N GLY A 8 1.83 -3.36 9.65
CA GLY A 8 3.22 -2.94 9.91
C GLY A 8 3.33 -2.26 11.27
N SER A 9 4.51 -2.17 11.89
CA SER A 9 4.67 -1.55 13.22
C SER A 9 4.41 -0.04 13.24
N ASN A 10 4.69 0.67 12.14
CA ASN A 10 4.45 2.11 12.03
C ASN A 10 2.99 2.38 11.65
N LYS A 11 2.15 2.65 12.66
CA LYS A 11 0.69 2.86 12.54
C LYS A 11 0.21 4.24 12.97
N GLU A 12 1.12 5.18 13.24
CA GLU A 12 0.77 6.52 13.76
C GLU A 12 -0.09 7.32 12.76
N HIS A 13 0.16 7.13 11.45
CA HIS A 13 -0.57 7.80 10.39
C HIS A 13 -1.28 6.79 9.50
N LYS A 14 -2.52 7.11 9.11
CA LYS A 14 -3.27 6.30 8.14
C LYS A 14 -2.73 6.56 6.74
N VAL A 15 -2.23 5.50 6.10
CA VAL A 15 -1.76 5.53 4.70
C VAL A 15 -2.71 4.72 3.83
N PHE A 16 -3.26 5.35 2.80
CA PHE A 16 -4.16 4.71 1.83
C PHE A 16 -3.68 5.01 0.40
N LEU A 17 -3.64 4.00 -0.47
CA LEU A 17 -3.19 4.13 -1.85
C LEU A 17 -4.28 3.73 -2.85
N TYR A 18 -4.35 4.47 -3.94
CA TYR A 18 -5.03 4.04 -5.16
C TYR A 18 -3.97 3.52 -6.12
N THR A 19 -4.10 2.26 -6.55
CA THR A 19 -3.08 1.58 -7.35
C THR A 19 -3.68 0.90 -8.58
N LEU A 20 -2.80 0.48 -9.48
CA LEU A 20 -3.11 -0.41 -10.60
C LEU A 20 -2.20 -1.63 -10.48
N SER A 21 -2.73 -2.83 -10.70
CA SER A 21 -2.00 -4.10 -10.61
C SER A 21 -0.84 -4.16 -11.60
N THR A 22 -0.96 -3.45 -12.74
CA THR A 22 0.05 -3.37 -13.79
C THR A 22 1.02 -2.18 -13.66
N CYS A 23 0.85 -1.31 -12.66
CA CYS A 23 1.71 -0.14 -12.48
C CYS A 23 2.99 -0.46 -11.69
N GLY A 24 4.14 -0.39 -12.39
CA GLY A 24 5.45 -0.60 -11.78
C GLY A 24 5.79 0.37 -10.65
N TRP A 25 5.28 1.60 -10.69
CA TRP A 25 5.46 2.59 -9.61
C TRP A 25 4.65 2.24 -8.37
N CYS A 26 3.40 1.80 -8.54
CA CYS A 26 2.58 1.33 -7.42
C CYS A 26 3.27 0.19 -6.67
N LYS A 27 3.87 -0.75 -7.41
CA LYS A 27 4.67 -1.84 -6.82
C LYS A 27 5.83 -1.31 -5.99
N LYS A 28 6.63 -0.39 -6.54
CA LYS A 28 7.78 0.21 -5.83
C LYS A 28 7.36 0.97 -4.57
N THR A 29 6.24 1.68 -4.60
CA THR A 29 5.72 2.37 -3.40
C THR A 29 5.27 1.36 -2.33
N LYS A 30 4.56 0.29 -2.72
CA LYS A 30 4.17 -0.80 -1.80
C LYS A 30 5.42 -1.47 -1.17
N GLU A 31 6.48 -1.67 -1.95
CA GLU A 31 7.77 -2.20 -1.49
C GLU A 31 8.44 -1.25 -0.47
N LEU A 32 8.50 0.05 -0.77
CA LEU A 32 9.06 1.05 0.13
C LEU A 32 8.31 1.12 1.48
N LEU A 33 6.98 1.09 1.44
CA LEU A 33 6.16 1.11 2.66
C LEU A 33 6.38 -0.15 3.49
N LYS A 34 6.52 -1.31 2.83
CA LYS A 34 6.85 -2.58 3.48
C LYS A 34 8.25 -2.57 4.09
N GLU A 35 9.25 -2.05 3.38
CA GLU A 35 10.63 -1.94 3.88
C GLU A 35 10.71 -1.07 5.15
N LYS A 36 9.89 -0.02 5.22
CA LYS A 36 9.75 0.83 6.39
C LYS A 36 8.79 0.30 7.45
N ASP A 37 8.22 -0.89 7.24
CA ASP A 37 7.24 -1.53 8.12
C ASP A 37 6.06 -0.62 8.48
N ILE A 38 5.58 0.15 7.50
CA ILE A 38 4.44 1.05 7.62
C ILE A 38 3.17 0.27 7.33
N ALA A 39 2.15 0.39 8.18
CA ALA A 39 0.84 -0.14 7.89
C ALA A 39 0.14 0.72 6.84
N TYR A 40 -0.40 0.09 5.80
CA TYR A 40 -1.10 0.80 4.74
C TYR A 40 -2.26 -0.02 4.17
N GLU A 41 -3.20 0.68 3.58
CA GLU A 41 -4.33 0.12 2.84
C GLU A 41 -4.20 0.51 1.37
N PHE A 42 -4.69 -0.31 0.46
CA PHE A 42 -4.76 0.05 -0.95
C PHE A 42 -5.96 -0.59 -1.65
N ILE A 43 -6.32 0.00 -2.78
CA ILE A 43 -7.26 -0.55 -3.74
C ILE A 43 -6.62 -0.57 -5.12
N ASP A 44 -6.79 -1.68 -5.84
CA ASP A 44 -6.44 -1.77 -7.26
C ASP A 44 -7.67 -1.37 -8.09
N LEU A 45 -7.47 -0.45 -9.04
CA LEU A 45 -8.53 0.18 -9.84
C LEU A 45 -8.68 -0.42 -11.26
N ASP A 46 -7.95 -1.49 -11.56
CA ASP A 46 -7.96 -2.24 -12.82
C ASP A 46 -8.63 -3.61 -12.73
#